data_AF-A0A0F9B7V1-F1
#
_entry.id   AF-A0A0F9B7V1-F1
#
_cell.length_a   1.000
_cell.length_b   1.000
_cell.length_c   1.000
_cell.angle_alpha   90.00
_cell.angle_beta   90.00
_cell.angle_gamma   90.00
#
_symmetry.space_group_name_H-M   'P 1'
#
loop_
_entity.id
_entity.type
_entity.pdbx_description
1 polymer ?
#
loop_
_entity_poly.entity_id
_entity_poly.type
_entity_poly.pdbx_seq_one_letter_code
_entity_poly.pdbx_strand_id
1 'polypeptide(L)'
;WARLASTGLSNVHIDHDTVYKQERLLTGGIWANVEMIYNDSLDEGGAIRPFATHRLAPIQIARVDFEEYIGGRKLFTRDQWIDVLIRTMGYEPTHPDFTQRLKLLYLLRLIPMVEKNYNLIELGPRGTGKSYVYREISPFVILLSGGQGSVPDLFGWKSRRDKPGLVTKYDLVAFDEVAGPNFKQE
;
A
#
# COMPACT_ATOMS: atom_id res chain seq x y z
N TRP A 1 23.24 9.65 -3.89
CA TRP A 1 22.55 10.80 -3.25
C TRP A 1 21.06 10.54 -3.14
N ALA A 2 20.40 11.17 -2.18
CA ALA A 2 18.96 11.09 -1.93
C ALA A 2 18.24 12.43 -2.21
N ARG A 3 16.94 12.36 -2.48
CA ARG A 3 16.03 13.51 -2.58
C ARG A 3 14.98 13.41 -1.48
N LEU A 4 14.82 14.47 -0.71
CA LEU A 4 13.84 14.54 0.37
C LEU A 4 12.66 15.40 -0.08
N ALA A 5 11.50 14.77 -0.32
CA ALA A 5 10.33 15.46 -0.87
C ALA A 5 9.81 16.56 0.09
N SER A 6 9.77 16.29 1.39
CA SER A 6 9.18 17.20 2.38
C SER A 6 9.98 18.47 2.64
N THR A 7 11.30 18.43 2.45
CA THR A 7 12.20 19.58 2.69
C THR A 7 12.62 20.27 1.38
N GLY A 8 12.32 19.66 0.24
CA GLY A 8 12.78 20.13 -1.08
C GLY A 8 14.28 19.93 -1.33
N LEU A 9 15.01 19.33 -0.38
CA LEU A 9 16.45 19.09 -0.52
C LEU A 9 16.72 18.01 -1.58
N SER A 10 17.64 18.33 -2.48
CA SER A 10 18.18 17.40 -3.47
C SER A 10 19.69 17.22 -3.25
N ASN A 11 20.24 16.11 -3.75
CA ASN A 11 21.66 15.77 -3.61
C ASN A 11 22.14 15.56 -2.17
N VAL A 12 21.26 15.08 -1.28
CA VAL A 12 21.64 14.74 0.11
C VAL A 12 22.54 13.51 0.08
N HIS A 13 23.66 13.52 0.81
CA HIS A 13 24.50 12.33 0.92
C HIS A 13 23.75 11.22 1.67
N ILE A 14 23.83 10.00 1.14
CA ILE A 14 23.25 8.81 1.74
C ILE A 14 24.30 7.70 1.63
N ASP A 15 24.53 7.02 2.74
CA ASP A 15 25.48 5.93 2.83
C ASP A 15 25.01 4.71 2.00
N HIS A 16 25.97 4.01 1.38
CA HIS A 16 25.68 2.86 0.53
C HIS A 16 25.01 1.72 1.28
N ASP A 17 25.45 1.40 2.51
CA ASP A 17 24.87 0.31 3.30
C ASP A 17 23.41 0.62 3.68
N THR A 18 23.10 1.90 3.90
CA THR A 18 21.72 2.34 4.18
C THR A 18 20.79 2.07 2.99
N VAL A 19 21.28 2.24 1.76
CA VAL A 19 20.50 1.94 0.55
C VAL A 19 20.25 0.43 0.42
N TYR A 20 21.29 -0.40 0.59
CA TYR A 20 21.15 -1.86 0.45
C TYR A 20 20.31 -2.50 1.56
N LYS A 21 20.34 -1.95 2.78
CA LYS A 21 19.46 -2.40 3.87
C LYS A 21 17.99 -2.10 3.62
N GLN A 22 17.68 -1.19 2.70
CA GLN A 22 16.35 -0.65 2.46
C GLN A 22 16.01 -0.70 0.96
N GLU A 23 15.84 -1.91 0.42
CA GLU A 23 15.62 -2.15 -1.02
C GLU A 23 14.48 -1.30 -1.62
N ARG A 24 13.45 -0.98 -0.83
CA ARG A 24 12.32 -0.13 -1.23
C ARG A 24 12.68 1.33 -1.53
N LEU A 25 13.85 1.81 -1.10
CA LEU A 25 14.35 3.14 -1.50
C LEU A 25 14.48 3.26 -3.03
N LEU A 26 14.79 2.16 -3.72
CA LEU A 26 15.05 2.14 -5.16
C LEU A 26 13.81 1.90 -6.03
N THR A 27 12.69 1.48 -5.45
CA THR A 27 11.47 1.12 -6.21
C THR A 27 10.46 2.27 -6.35
N GLY A 28 10.58 3.30 -5.52
CA GLY A 28 9.63 4.42 -5.51
C GLY A 28 9.79 5.40 -4.35
N GLY A 29 10.84 5.24 -3.53
CA GLY A 29 11.02 5.96 -2.28
C GLY A 29 10.20 5.37 -1.14
N ILE A 30 10.52 5.81 0.07
CA ILE A 30 9.86 5.38 1.31
C ILE A 30 9.53 6.59 2.17
N TRP A 31 8.52 6.44 3.02
CA TRP A 31 8.32 7.36 4.12
C TRP A 31 9.23 6.98 5.27
N ALA A 32 10.06 7.92 5.73
CA ALA A 32 11.03 7.70 6.79
C ALA A 32 11.23 8.94 7.65
N ASN A 33 11.50 8.71 8.93
CA ASN A 33 12.14 9.69 9.78
C ASN A 33 13.62 9.72 9.43
N VAL A 34 14.13 10.92 9.13
CA VAL A 34 15.51 11.11 8.69
C VAL A 34 16.20 12.08 9.66
N GLU A 35 17.30 11.63 10.27
CA GLU A 35 18.22 12.52 10.98
C GLU A 35 19.29 12.95 10.01
N MET A 36 19.46 14.26 9.86
CA MET A 36 20.43 14.87 8.97
C MET A 36 21.54 15.56 9.75
N ILE A 37 22.74 15.52 9.20
CA ILE A 37 23.88 16.29 9.69
C ILE A 37 24.30 17.29 8.63
N TYR A 38 24.80 18.42 9.11
CA TYR A 38 25.46 19.43 8.29
C TYR A 38 26.98 19.21 8.38
N ASN A 39 27.62 19.06 7.23
CA ASN A 39 29.05 18.91 7.08
C ASN A 39 29.52 19.68 5.84
N ASP A 40 30.07 20.88 6.05
CA ASP A 40 30.61 21.77 5.01
C ASP A 40 31.88 21.24 4.33
N SER A 41 32.51 20.20 4.90
CA SER A 41 33.68 19.54 4.33
C SER A 41 33.32 18.56 3.21
N LEU A 42 32.03 18.33 2.95
CA LEU A 42 31.54 17.54 1.82
C LEU A 42 31.54 18.41 0.55
N ASP A 43 32.72 18.50 -0.06
CA ASP A 43 32.91 19.05 -1.40
C ASP A 43 33.03 17.92 -2.42
N GLU A 44 32.04 17.82 -3.32
CA GLU A 44 32.08 16.92 -4.47
C GLU A 44 31.93 17.74 -5.76
N GLY A 45 33.05 17.98 -6.44
CA GLY A 45 33.07 18.59 -7.76
C GLY A 45 32.86 20.12 -7.78
N GLY A 46 33.25 20.83 -6.71
CA GLY A 46 33.21 22.29 -6.66
C GLY A 46 31.87 22.88 -6.22
N ALA A 47 30.97 22.04 -5.71
CA ALA A 47 29.69 22.44 -5.14
C ALA A 47 29.55 21.86 -3.74
N ILE A 48 29.47 22.74 -2.73
CA ILE A 48 29.28 22.34 -1.33
C ILE A 48 27.89 21.72 -1.20
N ARG A 49 27.84 20.44 -0.79
CA ARG A 49 26.60 19.69 -0.56
C ARG A 49 26.58 19.25 0.90
N PRO A 50 26.26 20.16 1.83
CA PRO A 50 26.61 19.95 3.23
C PRO A 50 25.67 19.00 3.95
N PHE A 51 24.56 18.61 3.34
CA PHE A 51 23.56 17.75 3.99
C PHE A 51 23.87 16.28 3.75
N ALA A 52 24.08 15.55 4.84
CA ALA A 52 24.20 14.09 4.83
C ALA A 52 23.17 13.43 5.74
N THR A 53 22.72 12.25 5.33
CA THR A 53 21.84 11.40 6.13
C THR A 53 22.66 10.69 7.18
N HIS A 54 22.38 10.94 8.46
CA HIS A 54 23.01 10.24 9.58
C HIS A 54 22.23 8.98 9.96
N ARG A 55 20.90 9.10 10.00
CA ARG A 55 20.01 7.99 10.31
C ARG A 55 18.78 8.03 9.43
N LEU A 56 18.38 6.88 8.93
CA LEU A 56 17.14 6.69 8.19
C LEU A 56 16.32 5.61 8.90
N ALA A 57 15.17 6.00 9.43
CA ALA A 57 14.23 5.14 10.12
C ALA A 57 12.90 5.12 9.34
N PRO A 58 12.68 4.12 8.48
CA PRO A 58 11.44 4.00 7.72
C PRO A 58 10.22 3.94 8.64
N ILE A 59 9.18 4.69 8.29
CA ILE A 59 7.87 4.65 8.95
C ILE A 59 7.04 3.49 8.38
N GLN A 60 7.26 3.16 7.10
CA GLN A 60 6.67 2.00 6.44
C GLN A 60 7.48 0.73 6.74
N ILE A 61 6.84 -0.44 6.61
CA ILE A 61 7.56 -1.73 6.62
C ILE A 61 8.59 -1.70 5.49
N ALA A 62 9.84 -1.50 5.89
CA ALA A 62 10.94 -1.24 4.98
C ALA A 62 11.62 -2.52 4.51
N ARG A 63 11.59 -3.52 5.40
CA ARG A 63 11.99 -4.89 5.17
C ARG A 63 10.91 -5.79 5.76
N VAL A 64 10.43 -6.74 4.95
CA VAL A 64 9.57 -7.82 5.41
C VAL A 64 10.50 -9.01 5.69
N ASP A 65 10.65 -9.40 6.96
CA ASP A 65 11.31 -10.66 7.30
C ASP A 65 10.26 -11.77 7.27
N PHE A 66 10.34 -12.59 6.21
CA PHE A 66 9.36 -13.64 5.97
C PHE A 66 9.51 -14.81 6.95
N GLU A 67 10.73 -15.10 7.40
CA GLU A 67 11.00 -16.17 8.36
C GLU A 67 10.50 -15.79 9.75
N GLU A 68 10.71 -14.54 10.15
CA GLU A 68 10.13 -14.00 11.39
C GLU A 68 8.61 -14.10 11.37
N TYR A 69 7.98 -13.70 10.26
CA TYR A 69 6.52 -13.78 10.10
C TYR A 69 6.01 -15.23 10.18
N ILE A 70 6.65 -16.17 9.48
CA ILE A 70 6.31 -17.60 9.57
C ILE A 70 6.48 -18.11 11.00
N GLY A 71 7.56 -17.73 11.66
CA GLY A 71 7.84 -18.08 13.06
C GLY A 71 6.74 -17.59 13.98
N GLY A 72 6.38 -16.31 13.89
CA GLY A 72 5.30 -15.69 14.67
C GLY A 72 3.95 -16.35 14.40
N ARG A 73 3.62 -16.63 13.14
CA ARG A 73 2.36 -17.31 12.77
C ARG A 73 2.20 -18.65 13.48
N LYS A 74 3.27 -19.43 13.66
CA LYS A 74 3.23 -20.75 14.31
C LYS A 74 2.82 -20.69 15.78
N LEU A 75 2.94 -19.53 16.43
CA LEU A 75 2.56 -19.34 17.84
C LEU A 75 1.05 -19.24 18.05
N PHE A 76 0.27 -19.13 16.98
CA PHE A 76 -1.19 -18.98 17.04
C PHE A 76 -1.90 -20.23 16.56
N THR A 77 -2.95 -20.64 17.27
CA THR A 77 -3.95 -21.55 16.72
C THR A 77 -4.65 -20.91 15.51
N ARG A 78 -5.35 -21.71 14.70
CA ARG A 78 -6.10 -21.20 13.55
C ARG A 78 -7.07 -20.09 13.95
N ASP A 79 -7.82 -20.30 15.04
CA ASP A 79 -8.89 -19.39 15.43
C ASP A 79 -8.32 -18.09 16.02
N GLN A 80 -7.25 -18.17 16.82
CA GLN A 80 -6.52 -16.96 17.25
C GLN A 80 -5.92 -16.19 16.08
N TRP A 81 -5.40 -16.89 15.06
CA TRP A 81 -4.86 -16.23 13.88
C TRP A 81 -5.94 -15.50 13.08
N ILE A 82 -7.12 -16.10 12.94
CA ILE A 82 -8.29 -15.44 12.34
C ILE A 82 -8.62 -14.18 13.13
N ASP A 83 -8.62 -14.24 14.46
CA ASP A 83 -8.91 -13.08 15.30
C ASP A 83 -7.90 -11.95 15.14
N VAL A 84 -6.61 -12.29 15.04
CA VAL A 84 -5.55 -11.31 14.72
C VAL A 84 -5.83 -10.61 13.39
N LEU A 85 -6.12 -11.37 12.33
CA LEU A 85 -6.40 -10.79 11.01
C LEU A 85 -7.65 -9.90 11.01
N ILE A 86 -8.72 -10.34 11.68
CA ILE A 86 -9.95 -9.55 11.82
C ILE A 86 -9.67 -8.24 12.57
N ARG A 87 -8.85 -8.29 13.63
CA ARG A 87 -8.44 -7.10 14.38
C ARG A 87 -7.60 -6.15 13.54
N THR A 88 -6.70 -6.68 12.70
CA THR A 88 -5.90 -5.90 11.74
C THR A 88 -6.78 -5.19 10.72
N MET A 89 -7.89 -5.81 10.29
CA MET A 89 -8.87 -5.17 9.41
C MET A 89 -9.71 -4.08 10.10
N GLY A 90 -9.54 -3.88 11.42
CA GLY A 90 -10.24 -2.85 12.20
C GLY A 90 -11.53 -3.32 12.88
N TYR A 91 -11.81 -4.63 12.92
CA TYR A 91 -13.01 -5.19 13.57
C TYR A 91 -12.69 -5.78 14.95
N GLU A 92 -13.69 -5.91 15.81
CA GLU A 92 -13.53 -6.54 17.12
C GLU A 92 -13.89 -8.04 17.05
N PRO A 93 -12.89 -8.96 17.03
CA PRO A 93 -13.15 -10.39 16.84
C PRO A 93 -13.89 -11.05 18.00
N THR A 94 -13.89 -10.47 19.20
CA THR A 94 -14.64 -11.01 20.35
C THR A 94 -16.05 -10.45 20.47
N HIS A 95 -16.49 -9.58 19.54
CA HIS A 95 -17.85 -9.06 19.55
C HIS A 95 -18.87 -10.20 19.34
N PRO A 96 -19.99 -10.26 20.09
CA PRO A 96 -20.97 -11.36 20.00
C PRO A 96 -21.50 -11.63 18.59
N ASP A 97 -21.66 -10.59 17.78
CA ASP A 97 -22.14 -10.71 16.39
C ASP A 97 -21.10 -11.34 15.44
N PHE A 98 -19.81 -11.36 15.83
CA PHE A 98 -18.71 -11.90 15.03
C PHE A 98 -18.58 -13.41 15.19
N THR A 99 -19.57 -14.13 14.67
CA THR A 99 -19.53 -15.59 14.56
C THR A 99 -18.34 -16.06 13.71
N GLN A 100 -17.93 -17.32 13.88
CA GLN A 100 -16.84 -17.91 13.07
C GLN A 100 -17.11 -17.79 11.56
N ARG A 101 -18.35 -17.99 11.13
CA ARG A 101 -18.74 -17.81 9.73
C ARG A 101 -18.55 -16.37 9.26
N LEU A 102 -18.95 -15.40 10.09
CA LEU A 102 -18.81 -13.99 9.73
C LEU A 102 -17.34 -13.57 9.62
N LYS A 103 -16.47 -14.05 10.53
CA LYS A 103 -15.02 -13.85 10.44
C LYS A 103 -14.48 -14.32 9.08
N LEU A 104 -14.82 -15.54 8.68
CA LEU A 104 -14.38 -16.09 7.39
C LEU A 104 -14.90 -15.27 6.20
N LEU A 105 -16.16 -14.84 6.23
CA LEU A 105 -16.73 -13.99 5.17
C LEU A 105 -16.00 -12.63 5.06
N TYR A 106 -15.59 -12.05 6.18
CA TYR A 106 -14.82 -10.80 6.18
C TYR A 106 -13.40 -11.01 5.64
N LEU A 107 -12.75 -12.13 5.97
CA LEU A 107 -11.44 -12.48 5.42
C LEU A 107 -11.48 -12.71 3.90
N LEU A 108 -12.61 -13.13 3.32
CA LEU A 108 -12.75 -13.25 1.86
C LEU A 108 -12.47 -11.91 1.14
N ARG A 109 -12.70 -10.76 1.79
CA ARG A 109 -12.40 -9.44 1.23
C ARG A 109 -10.91 -9.20 0.99
N LEU A 110 -10.03 -9.97 1.66
CA LEU A 110 -8.58 -9.86 1.49
C LEU A 110 -8.04 -10.75 0.36
N ILE A 111 -8.78 -11.78 -0.06
CA ILE A 111 -8.34 -12.72 -1.11
C ILE A 111 -7.93 -12.02 -2.40
N PRO A 112 -8.70 -11.03 -2.94
CA PRO A 112 -8.30 -10.34 -4.16
C PRO A 112 -6.95 -9.59 -4.07
N MET A 113 -6.44 -9.34 -2.87
CA MET A 113 -5.16 -8.67 -2.66
C MET A 113 -3.96 -9.63 -2.65
N VAL A 114 -4.20 -10.93 -2.47
CA VAL A 114 -3.14 -11.94 -2.33
C VAL A 114 -3.21 -13.01 -3.41
N GLU A 115 -4.38 -13.22 -4.03
CA GLU A 115 -4.59 -14.17 -5.12
C GLU A 115 -4.75 -13.46 -6.46
N LYS A 116 -3.91 -13.84 -7.43
CA LYS A 116 -3.99 -13.29 -8.80
C LYS A 116 -5.25 -13.79 -9.50
N ASN A 117 -5.86 -12.92 -10.31
CA ASN A 117 -7.06 -13.22 -11.11
C ASN A 117 -8.29 -13.65 -10.28
N TYR A 118 -8.33 -13.29 -8.99
CA TYR A 118 -9.49 -13.55 -8.15
C TYR A 118 -10.49 -12.37 -8.25
N ASN A 119 -11.65 -12.62 -8.84
CA ASN A 119 -12.71 -11.63 -8.96
C ASN A 119 -13.78 -11.87 -7.88
N LEU A 120 -14.13 -10.81 -7.15
CA LEU A 120 -15.10 -10.86 -6.06
C LEU A 120 -16.22 -9.84 -6.29
N ILE A 121 -17.46 -10.25 -6.05
CA ILE A 121 -18.62 -9.36 -5.99
C ILE A 121 -19.14 -9.40 -4.55
N GLU A 122 -19.19 -8.24 -3.91
CA GLU A 122 -19.75 -8.09 -2.58
C GLU A 122 -21.06 -7.30 -2.62
N LEU A 123 -22.15 -7.93 -2.19
CA LEU A 123 -23.46 -7.29 -2.04
C LEU A 123 -23.75 -7.13 -0.56
N GLY A 124 -24.04 -5.91 -0.12
CA GLY A 124 -24.41 -5.67 1.27
C GLY A 124 -25.05 -4.31 1.50
N PRO A 125 -25.85 -4.15 2.57
CA PRO A 125 -26.50 -2.90 2.93
C PRO A 125 -25.52 -1.72 3.04
N ARG A 126 -26.03 -0.48 2.98
CA ARG A 126 -25.20 0.72 3.19
C ARG A 126 -24.59 0.70 4.60
N GLY A 127 -23.38 1.25 4.75
CA GLY A 127 -22.72 1.40 6.05
C GLY A 127 -21.97 0.17 6.58
N THR A 128 -21.82 -0.91 5.82
CA THR A 128 -21.14 -2.15 6.27
C THR A 128 -19.63 -2.17 6.07
N GLY A 129 -19.00 -1.01 5.81
CA GLY A 129 -17.55 -0.89 5.66
C GLY A 129 -16.95 -1.57 4.42
N LYS A 130 -17.75 -1.88 3.38
CA LYS A 130 -17.28 -2.54 2.14
C LYS A 130 -16.11 -1.80 1.50
N SER A 131 -16.30 -0.50 1.27
CA SER A 131 -15.32 0.36 0.61
C SER A 131 -14.08 0.64 1.48
N TYR A 132 -14.20 0.51 2.80
CA TYR A 132 -13.12 0.80 3.75
C TYR A 132 -11.93 -0.15 3.56
N VAL A 133 -12.20 -1.46 3.48
CA VAL A 133 -11.15 -2.49 3.32
C VAL A 133 -10.31 -2.23 2.07
N TYR A 134 -10.95 -1.90 0.95
CA TYR A 134 -10.25 -1.64 -0.32
C TYR A 134 -9.53 -0.29 -0.36
N ARG A 135 -9.83 0.64 0.56
CA ARG A 135 -9.19 1.95 0.61
C ARG A 135 -7.99 1.98 1.55
N GLU A 136 -8.09 1.30 2.69
CA GLU A 136 -7.17 1.51 3.80
C GLU A 136 -6.13 0.39 3.99
N ILE A 137 -6.35 -0.82 3.45
CA ILE A 137 -5.48 -1.96 3.75
C ILE A 137 -4.17 -1.95 2.95
N SER A 138 -4.19 -1.49 1.70
CA SER A 138 -3.00 -1.54 0.83
C SER A 138 -2.93 -0.35 -0.11
N PRO A 139 -1.74 0.27 -0.27
CA PRO A 139 -1.53 1.36 -1.21
C PRO A 139 -1.56 0.91 -2.68
N PHE A 140 -1.55 -0.40 -2.93
CA PHE A 140 -1.61 -0.99 -4.27
C PHE A 140 -3.05 -1.35 -4.70
N VAL A 141 -4.05 -0.90 -3.94
CA VAL A 141 -5.46 -1.04 -4.28
C VAL A 141 -5.99 0.31 -4.73
N ILE A 142 -6.78 0.33 -5.81
CA ILE A 142 -7.54 1.50 -6.21
C ILE A 142 -9.04 1.20 -6.12
N LEU A 143 -9.78 2.10 -5.49
CA LEU A 143 -11.25 2.07 -5.45
C LEU A 143 -11.80 3.15 -6.38
N LEU A 144 -12.55 2.74 -7.40
CA LEU A 144 -13.28 3.61 -8.31
C LEU A 144 -14.72 3.74 -7.82
N SER A 145 -15.13 4.92 -7.40
CA SER A 145 -16.53 5.19 -6.98
C SER A 145 -17.39 5.65 -8.16
N GLY A 146 -18.70 5.37 -8.09
CA GLY A 146 -19.69 5.55 -9.15
C GLY A 146 -19.45 6.76 -10.05
N GLY A 147 -19.10 6.50 -11.31
CA GLY A 147 -18.88 7.51 -12.36
C GLY A 147 -17.46 8.05 -12.49
N GLN A 148 -16.51 7.62 -11.65
CA GLN A 148 -15.09 7.89 -11.82
C GLN A 148 -14.38 6.72 -12.50
N GLY A 149 -13.84 6.96 -13.70
CA GLY A 149 -13.16 5.97 -14.50
C GLY A 149 -14.09 5.23 -15.47
N SER A 150 -13.60 5.04 -16.69
CA SER A 150 -14.25 4.29 -17.76
C SER A 150 -13.57 2.93 -17.94
N VAL A 151 -14.26 1.97 -18.58
CA VAL A 151 -13.65 0.68 -18.94
C VAL A 151 -12.31 0.85 -19.69
N PRO A 152 -12.16 1.79 -20.64
CA PRO A 152 -10.87 2.09 -21.25
C PRO A 152 -9.74 2.39 -20.25
N ASP A 153 -9.99 3.14 -19.18
CA ASP A 153 -8.96 3.56 -18.23
C ASP A 153 -8.31 2.38 -17.49
N LEU A 154 -9.00 1.24 -17.43
CA LEU A 154 -8.44 -0.01 -16.91
C LEU A 154 -7.23 -0.47 -17.72
N PHE A 155 -7.27 -0.30 -19.05
CA PHE A 155 -6.29 -0.85 -19.98
C PHE A 155 -5.35 0.20 -20.56
N GLY A 156 -5.77 1.46 -20.64
CA GLY A 156 -4.94 2.56 -21.13
C GLY A 156 -5.66 3.89 -21.20
N TRP A 157 -4.90 4.97 -21.30
CA TRP A 157 -5.47 6.32 -21.28
C TRP A 157 -5.85 6.79 -22.69
N LYS A 158 -7.10 7.24 -22.87
CA LYS A 158 -7.62 7.71 -24.17
C LYS A 158 -6.74 8.77 -24.84
N SER A 159 -6.07 9.64 -24.08
CA SER A 159 -5.26 10.76 -24.60
C SER A 159 -3.75 10.58 -24.51
N ARG A 160 -3.24 9.52 -23.88
CA ARG A 160 -1.81 9.31 -23.62
C ARG A 160 -1.42 7.85 -23.74
N ARG A 161 -0.90 7.47 -24.92
CA ARG A 161 -0.47 6.10 -25.22
C ARG A 161 0.70 5.60 -24.36
N ASP A 162 1.46 6.51 -23.78
CA ASP A 162 2.60 6.23 -22.90
C ASP A 162 2.18 5.89 -21.46
N LYS A 163 0.94 6.20 -21.07
CA LYS A 163 0.45 5.91 -19.73
C LYS A 163 -0.21 4.53 -19.68
N PRO A 164 0.28 3.62 -18.83
CA PRO A 164 -0.30 2.29 -18.72
C PRO A 164 -1.60 2.34 -17.89
N GLY A 165 -2.53 1.41 -18.17
CA GLY A 165 -3.87 1.37 -17.55
C GLY A 165 -3.86 0.98 -16.08
N LEU A 166 -4.98 1.18 -15.37
CA LEU A 166 -5.06 0.92 -13.92
C LEU A 166 -4.67 -0.51 -13.52
N VAL A 167 -5.02 -1.53 -14.32
CA VAL A 167 -4.71 -2.94 -14.01
C VAL A 167 -3.22 -3.27 -14.08
N THR A 168 -2.42 -2.41 -14.71
CA THR A 168 -0.96 -2.58 -14.78
C THR A 168 -0.23 -1.92 -13.61
N LYS A 169 -0.92 -1.01 -12.90
CA LYS A 169 -0.34 -0.18 -11.84
C LYS A 169 -0.73 -0.65 -10.44
N TYR A 170 -1.93 -1.22 -10.32
CA TYR A 170 -2.50 -1.64 -9.05
C TYR A 170 -2.68 -3.16 -9.04
N ASP A 171 -2.47 -3.77 -7.88
CA ASP A 171 -2.68 -5.21 -7.67
C ASP A 171 -4.18 -5.55 -7.66
N LEU A 172 -5.02 -4.58 -7.26
CA LEU A 172 -6.47 -4.72 -7.20
C LEU A 172 -7.15 -3.42 -7.64
N VAL A 173 -8.14 -3.57 -8.54
CA VAL A 173 -9.05 -2.50 -8.95
C VAL A 173 -10.45 -2.86 -8.46
N ALA A 174 -10.95 -2.09 -7.48
CA ALA A 174 -12.28 -2.26 -6.91
C ALA A 174 -13.24 -1.20 -7.48
N PHE A 175 -14.50 -1.59 -7.69
CA PHE A 175 -15.56 -0.69 -8.16
C PHE A 175 -16.63 -0.56 -7.07
N ASP A 176 -16.93 0.67 -6.68
CA ASP A 176 -18.03 1.00 -5.78
C ASP A 176 -19.22 1.57 -6.57
N GLU A 177 -20.44 1.32 -6.09
CA GLU A 177 -21.67 1.86 -6.68
C GLU A 177 -21.91 1.52 -8.17
N VAL A 178 -21.71 0.26 -8.58
CA VAL A 178 -22.00 -0.24 -9.95
C VAL A 178 -23.51 -0.28 -10.28
N ALA A 179 -24.37 0.26 -9.41
CA ALA A 179 -25.83 0.14 -9.49
C ALA A 179 -26.52 1.13 -10.48
N GLY A 180 -25.76 1.86 -11.30
CA GLY A 180 -26.31 2.74 -12.33
C GLY A 180 -25.71 2.45 -13.71
N PRO A 181 -26.51 2.25 -14.77
CA PRO A 181 -26.02 1.95 -16.13
C PRO A 181 -25.32 3.15 -16.81
N ASN A 182 -25.11 4.26 -16.11
CA ASN A 182 -24.50 5.45 -16.70
C ASN A 182 -22.99 5.46 -16.44
N PHE A 183 -22.28 4.49 -17.01
CA PHE A 183 -20.95 4.81 -17.51
C PHE A 183 -21.18 5.96 -18.48
N LYS A 184 -20.71 7.17 -18.15
CA LYS A 184 -20.84 8.33 -19.06
C LYS A 184 -20.30 7.89 -20.41
N GLN A 185 -21.21 7.73 -21.37
CA GLN A 185 -20.87 7.60 -22.78
C GLN A 185 -20.32 8.97 -23.17
N GLU A 186 -19.00 9.09 -23.12
CA GLU A 186 -18.26 10.01 -23.99
C GLU A 186 -17.87 9.26 -25.26
#